data_AF-A0A931X747-F1
#
_entry.id   AF-A0A931X747-F1
#
_cell.length_a   1.000
_cell.length_b   1.000
_cell.length_c   1.000
_cell.angle_alpha   90.00
_cell.angle_beta   90.00
_cell.angle_gamma   90.00
#
_symmetry.space_group_name_H-M   'P 1'
#
loop_
_entity.id
_entity.type
_entity.pdbx_description
1 polymer ?
#
loop_
_entity_poly.entity_id
_entity_poly.type
_entity_poly.pdbx_seq_one_letter_code
_entity_poly.pdbx_strand_id
1 'polypeptide(L)' 'MSAHSALVLEVETAKQGEAVAIAGLLTESYKDRFDEVLVYFFEPDGKPRLAFVRVQWTRAHGYRTLALRALR' A
#
# COMPACT_ATOMS: atom_id res chain seq x y z
N MET A 1 -1.63 26.52 0.37
CA MET A 1 -1.69 25.15 0.90
C MET A 1 -0.82 24.27 0.01
N SER A 2 0.27 23.72 0.54
CA SER A 2 1.07 22.71 -0.18
C SER A 2 0.30 21.40 -0.07
N ALA A 3 -0.38 20.98 -1.14
CA ALA A 3 -1.02 19.68 -1.20
C ALA A 3 0.09 18.62 -1.27
N HIS A 4 0.24 17.82 -0.22
CA HIS A 4 0.98 16.58 -0.31
C HIS A 4 0.03 15.54 -0.94
N SER A 5 0.05 15.50 -2.27
CA SER A 5 -0.99 14.89 -3.10
C SER A 5 -1.13 13.39 -2.89
N ALA A 6 -0.02 12.66 -2.72
CA ALA A 6 -0.03 11.24 -2.39
C ALA A 6 1.29 10.81 -1.75
N LEU A 7 1.24 9.85 -0.84
CA LEU A 7 2.39 9.10 -0.32
C LEU A 7 2.41 7.71 -0.93
N VAL A 8 3.58 7.27 -1.42
CA VAL A 8 3.80 5.89 -1.87
C VAL A 8 4.74 5.20 -0.89
N LEU A 9 4.31 4.04 -0.39
CA LEU A 9 5.08 3.16 0.47
C LEU A 9 5.28 1.83 -0.26
N GLU A 10 6.51 1.34 -0.26
CA GLU A 10 6.86 0.01 -0.75
C GLU A 10 7.23 -0.86 0.44
N VAL A 11 6.58 -2.03 0.55
CA VAL A 11 6.72 -2.93 1.69
C VAL A 11 7.08 -4.31 1.19
N GLU A 12 8.20 -4.83 1.68
CA GLU A 12 8.60 -6.21 1.49
C GLU A 12 8.07 -7.06 2.64
N THR A 13 7.38 -8.16 2.33
CA THR A 13 6.88 -9.09 3.36
C THR A 13 6.75 -10.50 2.82
N ALA A 14 7.14 -11.48 3.63
CA ALA A 14 6.85 -12.89 3.36
C ALA A 14 5.38 -13.25 3.67
N LYS A 15 4.66 -12.36 4.35
CA LYS A 15 3.32 -12.63 4.89
C LYS A 15 2.24 -11.95 4.06
N GLN A 16 1.92 -12.52 2.91
CA GLN A 16 0.95 -11.93 1.98
C GLN A 16 -0.43 -11.70 2.61
N GLY A 17 -0.88 -12.63 3.47
CA GLY A 17 -2.17 -12.53 4.17
C GLY A 17 -2.28 -11.35 5.16
N GLU A 18 -1.15 -10.75 5.57
CA GLU A 18 -1.13 -9.62 6.51
C GLU A 18 -1.09 -8.25 5.81
N ALA A 19 -1.03 -8.19 4.48
CA ALA A 19 -0.81 -6.95 3.73
C ALA A 19 -1.81 -5.83 4.07
N VAL A 20 -3.11 -6.14 4.17
CA VAL A 20 -4.13 -5.13 4.51
C VAL A 20 -3.95 -4.60 5.94
N ALA A 21 -3.64 -5.49 6.89
CA ALA A 21 -3.42 -5.08 8.28
C ALA A 21 -2.17 -4.19 8.41
N ILE A 22 -1.08 -4.56 7.73
CA ILE A 22 0.16 -3.76 7.67
C ILE A 22 -0.12 -2.40 7.04
N ALA A 23 -0.86 -2.34 5.93
CA ALA A 23 -1.23 -1.08 5.29
C ALA A 23 -2.03 -0.18 6.23
N GLY A 24 -2.97 -0.75 6.98
CA GLY A 24 -3.73 -0.01 8.00
C GLY A 24 -2.82 0.70 9.00
N LEU A 25 -1.91 -0.06 9.62
CA LEU A 25 -0.96 0.48 10.62
C LEU A 25 -0.06 1.58 10.04
N LEU A 26 0.43 1.40 8.81
CA LEU A 26 1.27 2.39 8.15
C LEU A 26 0.48 3.67 7.82
N THR A 27 -0.70 3.54 7.21
CA THR A 27 -1.52 4.67 6.79
C THR A 27 -1.95 5.56 7.96
N GLU A 28 -2.25 4.99 9.14
CA GLU A 28 -2.62 5.77 10.32
C GLU A 28 -1.58 6.83 10.70
N SER A 29 -0.30 6.57 10.43
CA SER A 29 0.79 7.52 10.71
C SER A 29 0.85 8.70 9.73
N TYR A 30 0.14 8.62 8.59
CA TYR A 30 0.29 9.55 7.48
C TYR A 30 -1.03 10.18 6.99
N LYS A 31 -2.19 9.64 7.38
CA LYS A 31 -3.51 10.05 6.88
C LYS A 31 -3.88 11.52 7.14
N ASP A 32 -3.28 12.16 8.14
CA ASP A 32 -3.51 13.58 8.44
C ASP A 32 -2.66 14.52 7.57
N ARG A 33 -1.64 13.98 6.91
CA ARG A 33 -0.64 14.76 6.14
C ARG A 33 -0.79 14.60 4.64
N PHE A 34 -1.45 13.54 4.18
CA PHE A 34 -1.61 13.21 2.75
C PHE A 34 -3.07 12.95 2.43
N ASP A 35 -3.49 13.33 1.21
CA ASP A 35 -4.85 13.05 0.73
C ASP A 35 -5.03 11.60 0.24
N GLU A 36 -3.91 10.95 -0.10
CA GLU A 36 -3.82 9.58 -0.58
C GLU A 36 -2.58 8.88 -0.05
N VAL A 37 -2.73 7.60 0.33
CA VAL A 37 -1.60 6.71 0.66
C VAL A 37 -1.72 5.45 -0.17
N LEU A 38 -0.69 5.12 -0.95
CA LEU A 38 -0.57 3.90 -1.73
C LEU A 38 0.50 3.01 -1.10
N VAL A 39 0.14 1.79 -0.72
CA VAL A 39 1.05 0.80 -0.17
C VAL A 39 1.16 -0.36 -1.16
N TYR A 40 2.33 -0.54 -1.75
CA TYR A 40 2.64 -1.65 -2.65
C TYR A 40 3.38 -2.73 -1.87
N PHE A 41 2.89 -3.96 -1.94
CA PHE A 41 3.49 -5.09 -1.26
C PHE A 41 4.18 -6.02 -2.23
N PHE A 42 5.40 -6.39 -1.87
CA PHE A 42 6.26 -7.29 -2.62
C PHE A 42 6.67 -8.46 -1.71
N GLU A 43 7.04 -9.60 -2.30
CA GLU A 43 7.58 -10.75 -1.54
C GLU A 43 8.94 -10.37 -0.89
N PRO A 44 9.81 -11.25 -0.39
CA PRO A 44 11.20 -10.90 -0.06
C PRO A 44 12.19 -11.85 -0.77
N ASP A 45 12.60 -11.50 -1.99
CA ASP A 45 13.29 -12.41 -2.92
C ASP A 45 14.30 -11.69 -3.85
N GLY A 46 14.61 -10.41 -3.56
CA GLY A 46 15.83 -9.74 -4.02
C GLY A 46 15.96 -9.43 -5.52
N LYS A 47 14.90 -9.61 -6.31
CA LYS A 47 14.85 -9.30 -7.75
C LYS A 47 13.82 -8.20 -8.07
N PRO A 48 13.96 -7.46 -9.19
CA PRO A 48 12.90 -6.59 -9.68
C PRO A 48 11.62 -7.40 -9.85
N ARG A 49 10.56 -6.99 -9.16
CA ARG A 49 9.36 -7.80 -8.99
C ARG A 49 8.11 -6.95 -8.99
N LEU A 50 7.04 -7.55 -9.48
CA LEU A 50 5.72 -6.95 -9.45
C LEU A 50 5.19 -7.04 -8.01
N ALA A 51 4.58 -5.96 -7.54
CA ALA A 51 3.80 -6.02 -6.31
C ALA A 51 2.72 -7.10 -6.47
N PHE A 52 2.49 -7.89 -5.42
CA PHE A 52 1.41 -8.88 -5.45
C PHE A 52 0.07 -8.24 -5.08
N VAL A 53 0.09 -7.18 -4.28
CA VAL A 53 -1.10 -6.38 -3.93
C VAL A 53 -0.74 -4.92 -3.72
N ARG A 54 -1.67 -4.04 -4.07
CA ARG A 54 -1.66 -2.63 -3.68
C ARG A 54 -2.84 -2.35 -2.77
N VAL A 55 -2.58 -1.67 -1.67
CA VAL A 55 -3.62 -1.07 -0.81
C VAL A 55 -3.58 0.44 -1.02
N GLN A 56 -4.72 1.03 -1.34
CA GLN A 56 -4.90 2.47 -1.47
C GLN A 56 -5.80 2.93 -0.34
N TRP A 57 -5.41 4.02 0.32
CA TRP A 57 -6.26 4.76 1.22
C TRP A 57 -6.47 6.17 0.69
N THR A 58 -7.72 6.65 0.76
CA THR A 58 -8.04 8.07 0.57
C THR A 58 -9.01 8.53 1.64
N ARG A 59 -9.02 9.83 1.93
CA ARG A 59 -9.98 10.41 2.89
C ARG A 59 -11.44 10.17 2.49
N ALA A 60 -11.74 10.18 1.19
CA ALA A 60 -13.11 10.05 0.68
C ALA A 60 -13.62 8.61 0.60
N HIS A 61 -12.74 7.62 0.43
CA HIS A 61 -13.14 6.25 0.11
C HIS A 61 -12.58 5.20 1.07
N GLY A 62 -11.78 5.58 2.06
CA GLY A 62 -11.12 4.64 2.95
C GLY A 62 -10.19 3.71 2.18
N TYR A 63 -10.09 2.46 2.61
CA TYR A 63 -9.18 1.47 2.04
C TYR A 63 -9.78 0.74 0.83
N ARG A 64 -8.97 0.59 -0.21
CA ARG A 64 -9.24 -0.25 -1.39
C ARG A 64 -8.04 -1.12 -1.69
N THR A 65 -8.30 -2.38 -2.06
CA THR A 65 -7.26 -3.35 -2.39
C THR A 65 -7.34 -3.73 -3.85
N LEU A 66 -6.17 -3.79 -4.50
CA LEU A 66 -6.02 -4.28 -5.86
C LEU A 66 -4.99 -5.42 -5.86
N ALA A 67 -5.44 -6.62 -6.18
CA ALA A 67 -4.53 -7.72 -6.50
C ALA A 67 -3.83 -7.40 -7.82
N LEU A 68 -2.49 -7.40 -7.80
CA LEU A 68 -1.66 -6.99 -8.94
C LEU A 68 -1.01 -8.19 -9.64
N ARG A 69 -0.95 -9.35 -8.97
CA ARG A 69 -0.58 -10.60 -9.59
C ARG A 69 -1.83 -11.23 -10.21
N ALA A 70 -1.83 -11.43 -11.52
CA ALA A 70 -2.83 -12.28 -12.16
C ALA A 70 -2.66 -13.71 -11.64
N LEU A 71 -3.76 -14.34 -11.20
CA LEU A 71 -3.81 -15.80 -11.00
C LEU A 71 -3.37 -16.43 -12.33
N ARG A 72 -2.21 -17.10 -12.33
CA ARG A 72 -1.81 -17.98 -13.42
C ARG A 72 -2.42 -19.35 -13.20
#